data_AF-H3H7J9-F1
#
_entry.id   AF-H3H7J9-F1
#
_cell.length_a   1.000
_cell.length_b   1.000
_cell.length_c   1.000
_cell.angle_alpha   90.00
_cell.angle_beta   90.00
_cell.angle_gamma   90.00
#
_symmetry.space_group_name_H-M   'P 1'
#
loop_
_entity.id
_entity.type
_entity.pdbx_description
1 polymer ?
#
loop_
_entity_poly.entity_id
_entity_poly.type
_entity_poly.pdbx_seq_one_letter_code
_entity_poly.pdbx_strand_id
1 'polypeptide(L)'
;MRAFFRQYVGSVLDKQALRACFVLFVRELQDRLNTHVFARSELRSLDNVAEEVIAAVYSNEYFHARRPRVREILRGQSFAGWNAFVAQMREAYINASMCPGVPRALARRRPHLTFDQAHPPRNSVESGWNAQWVLDVDEAVWKSDGSGAVSLFTLFDIISHVVRVEVAINVQARTLHARSTQGTAGILDCMRLVLDGQERVFSMFPNGMASGIDAGRSGDYIGEMRVDQSGRLVVYLQVFNWSIREDSPSYHLRTRIECWRSRRLCISGDVLATTAPFSFYPREASRLGEMSLRDKRKAVD
;
A
#
# COMPACT_ATOMS: atom_id res chain seq x y z
N MET A 1 -17.80 1.49 -2.95
CA MET A 1 -16.66 0.62 -2.54
C MET A 1 -16.56 0.48 -1.02
N ARG A 2 -16.17 1.50 -0.25
CA ARG A 2 -16.04 1.37 1.23
C ARG A 2 -17.31 0.89 1.94
N ALA A 3 -18.46 1.49 1.58
CA ALA A 3 -19.76 1.13 2.13
C ALA A 3 -20.10 -0.35 1.90
N PHE A 4 -19.82 -0.85 0.69
CA PHE A 4 -20.03 -2.25 0.33
C PHE A 4 -19.27 -3.20 1.27
N PHE A 5 -17.95 -3.02 1.41
CA PHE A 5 -17.13 -3.89 2.27
C PHE A 5 -17.61 -3.90 3.72
N ARG A 6 -18.07 -2.76 4.24
CA ARG A 6 -18.63 -2.67 5.60
C ARG A 6 -19.97 -3.37 5.75
N GLN A 7 -20.85 -3.23 4.75
CA GLN A 7 -22.17 -3.84 4.76
C GLN A 7 -22.08 -5.37 4.72
N TYR A 8 -21.19 -5.91 3.90
CA TYR A 8 -21.08 -7.35 3.66
C TYR A 8 -19.98 -8.04 4.48
N VAL A 9 -19.35 -7.34 5.42
CA VAL A 9 -18.17 -7.82 6.15
C VAL A 9 -18.38 -9.18 6.83
N GLY A 10 -19.58 -9.47 7.33
CA GLY A 10 -19.93 -10.73 7.98
C GLY A 10 -19.90 -11.95 7.04
N SER A 11 -20.01 -11.73 5.73
CA SER A 11 -20.00 -12.80 4.73
C SER A 11 -18.64 -13.52 4.62
N VAL A 12 -17.56 -12.96 5.19
CA VAL A 12 -16.25 -13.62 5.27
C VAL A 12 -16.31 -14.98 5.97
N LEU A 13 -17.23 -15.15 6.92
CA LEU A 13 -17.36 -16.36 7.73
C LEU A 13 -18.09 -17.50 7.01
N ASP A 14 -18.76 -17.22 5.90
CA ASP A 14 -19.48 -18.21 5.10
C ASP A 14 -19.04 -18.15 3.62
N LYS A 15 -18.47 -19.26 3.14
CA LYS A 15 -17.95 -19.37 1.78
C LYS A 15 -19.02 -19.15 0.70
N GLN A 16 -20.26 -19.60 0.91
CA GLN A 16 -21.34 -19.41 -0.06
C GLN A 16 -21.78 -17.95 -0.09
N ALA A 17 -21.97 -17.34 1.09
CA ALA A 17 -22.28 -15.92 1.21
C ALA A 17 -21.18 -15.04 0.59
N LEU A 18 -19.89 -15.37 0.80
CA LEU A 18 -18.76 -14.64 0.24
C LEU A 18 -18.74 -14.69 -1.30
N ARG A 19 -19.06 -15.84 -1.89
CA ARG A 19 -19.18 -16.00 -3.35
C ARG A 19 -20.34 -15.18 -3.91
N ALA A 20 -21.51 -15.22 -3.26
CA ALA A 20 -22.65 -14.40 -3.66
C ALA A 20 -22.31 -12.91 -3.58
N CYS A 21 -21.62 -12.49 -2.50
CA CYS A 21 -21.15 -11.11 -2.34
C CYS A 21 -20.18 -10.70 -3.44
N PHE A 22 -19.28 -11.58 -3.89
CA PHE A 22 -18.38 -11.26 -5.01
C PHE A 22 -19.16 -10.99 -6.30
N VAL A 23 -20.18 -11.79 -6.61
CA VAL A 23 -21.03 -11.54 -7.80
C VAL A 23 -21.75 -10.20 -7.69
N LEU A 24 -22.30 -9.87 -6.51
CA LEU A 24 -22.92 -8.57 -6.26
C LEU A 24 -21.93 -7.42 -6.41
N PHE A 25 -20.72 -7.58 -5.88
CA PHE A 25 -19.65 -6.60 -5.99
C PHE A 25 -19.28 -6.29 -7.44
N VAL A 26 -19.12 -7.33 -8.27
CA VAL A 26 -18.80 -7.17 -9.69
C VAL A 26 -19.90 -6.42 -10.43
N ARG A 27 -21.18 -6.71 -10.13
CA ARG A 27 -22.32 -6.00 -10.72
C ARG A 27 -22.35 -4.53 -10.31
N GLU A 28 -22.21 -4.22 -9.02
CA GLU A 28 -22.18 -2.83 -8.56
C GLU A 28 -20.99 -2.06 -9.15
N LEU A 29 -19.83 -2.73 -9.31
CA LEU A 29 -18.67 -2.13 -9.94
C LEU A 29 -18.93 -1.82 -11.43
N GLN A 30 -19.52 -2.76 -12.16
CA GLN A 30 -19.92 -2.57 -13.55
C GLN A 30 -20.91 -1.40 -13.70
N ASP A 31 -21.96 -1.37 -12.87
CA ASP A 31 -22.97 -0.31 -12.90
C ASP A 31 -22.36 1.07 -12.64
N ARG A 32 -21.45 1.16 -11.65
CA ARG A 32 -20.76 2.42 -11.32
C ARG A 32 -19.78 2.85 -12.40
N LEU A 33 -19.04 1.93 -13.00
CA LEU A 33 -18.16 2.23 -14.13
C LEU A 33 -18.97 2.72 -15.34
N ASN A 34 -20.06 2.02 -15.68
CA ASN A 34 -20.95 2.43 -16.75
C ASN A 34 -21.52 3.83 -16.50
N THR A 35 -22.05 4.08 -15.31
CA THR A 35 -22.71 5.36 -14.97
C THR A 35 -21.74 6.53 -14.89
N HIS A 36 -20.58 6.36 -14.24
CA HIS A 36 -19.70 7.47 -13.89
C HIS A 36 -18.51 7.65 -14.83
N VAL A 37 -18.07 6.58 -15.49
CA VAL A 37 -16.91 6.61 -16.38
C VAL A 37 -17.36 6.49 -17.83
N PHE A 38 -17.98 5.37 -18.19
CA PHE A 38 -18.21 5.05 -19.59
C PHE A 38 -19.37 5.81 -20.22
N ALA A 39 -20.38 6.24 -19.46
CA ALA A 39 -21.47 7.07 -19.98
C ALA A 39 -21.00 8.37 -20.66
N ARG A 40 -19.81 8.86 -20.30
CA ARG A 40 -19.17 10.06 -20.89
C ARG A 40 -18.11 9.72 -21.93
N SER A 41 -17.83 8.45 -22.15
CA SER A 41 -16.89 7.96 -23.15
C SER A 41 -17.62 7.54 -24.43
N GLU A 42 -16.90 7.51 -25.54
CA GLU A 42 -17.44 7.02 -26.82
C GLU A 42 -17.89 5.55 -26.75
N LEU A 43 -17.27 4.77 -25.86
CA LEU A 43 -17.56 3.35 -25.66
C LEU A 43 -18.86 3.12 -24.88
N ARG A 44 -19.34 4.09 -24.10
CA ARG A 44 -20.62 4.08 -23.35
C ARG A 44 -20.78 3.03 -22.23
N SER A 45 -20.24 1.84 -22.37
CA SER A 45 -20.35 0.74 -21.39
C SER A 45 -19.06 -0.09 -21.30
N LEU A 46 -18.91 -0.79 -20.18
CA LEU A 46 -17.83 -1.75 -19.95
C LEU A 46 -17.89 -2.92 -20.94
N ASP A 47 -19.09 -3.34 -21.36
CA ASP A 47 -19.26 -4.43 -22.32
C ASP A 47 -18.67 -4.03 -23.68
N ASN A 48 -18.96 -2.82 -24.15
CA ASN A 48 -18.38 -2.29 -25.39
C ASN A 48 -16.85 -2.13 -25.27
N VAL A 49 -16.35 -1.69 -24.11
CA VAL A 49 -14.90 -1.63 -23.85
C VAL A 49 -14.28 -3.02 -23.95
N ALA A 50 -14.92 -4.04 -23.38
CA ALA A 50 -14.44 -5.41 -23.43
C ALA A 50 -14.41 -5.94 -24.87
N GLU A 51 -15.45 -5.69 -25.67
CA GLU A 51 -15.50 -6.06 -27.09
C GLU A 51 -14.39 -5.37 -27.89
N GLU A 52 -14.18 -4.06 -27.72
CA GLU A 52 -13.11 -3.34 -28.42
C GLU A 52 -11.71 -3.84 -28.01
N VAL A 53 -11.50 -4.15 -26.72
CA VAL A 53 -10.24 -4.75 -26.26
C VAL A 53 -10.02 -6.13 -26.87
N ILE A 54 -11.06 -6.97 -26.92
CA ILE A 54 -10.99 -8.29 -27.56
C ILE A 54 -10.69 -8.12 -29.05
N ALA A 55 -11.45 -7.27 -29.75
CA ALA A 55 -11.26 -6.98 -31.17
C ALA A 55 -9.85 -6.49 -31.48
N ALA A 56 -9.31 -5.57 -30.67
CA ALA A 56 -7.94 -5.07 -30.81
C ALA A 56 -6.88 -6.18 -30.62
N VAL A 57 -7.06 -7.06 -29.64
CA VAL A 57 -6.15 -8.20 -29.39
C VAL A 57 -6.14 -9.20 -30.54
N TYR A 58 -7.26 -9.35 -31.25
CA TYR A 58 -7.36 -10.26 -32.39
C TYR A 58 -7.07 -9.63 -33.74
N SER A 59 -7.22 -8.31 -33.89
CA SER A 59 -7.06 -7.62 -35.18
C SER A 59 -5.68 -6.97 -35.37
N ASN A 60 -4.98 -6.66 -34.28
CA ASN A 60 -3.67 -5.98 -34.34
C ASN A 60 -2.54 -6.93 -33.92
N GLU A 61 -1.57 -7.11 -34.83
CA GLU A 61 -0.41 -7.99 -34.62
C GLU A 61 0.37 -7.69 -33.35
N TYR A 62 0.46 -6.41 -32.97
CA TYR A 62 1.16 -5.96 -31.77
C TYR A 62 0.61 -6.62 -30.49
N PHE A 63 -0.69 -6.94 -30.45
CA PHE A 63 -1.34 -7.51 -29.28
C PHE A 63 -1.52 -9.03 -29.36
N HIS A 64 -1.07 -9.70 -30.43
CA HIS A 64 -1.27 -11.14 -30.61
C HIS A 64 -0.70 -11.99 -29.46
N ALA A 65 0.40 -11.54 -28.85
CA ALA A 65 1.00 -12.18 -27.68
C ALA A 65 0.04 -12.25 -26.47
N ARG A 66 -1.00 -11.42 -26.41
CA ARG A 66 -2.00 -11.39 -25.32
C ARG A 66 -3.19 -12.32 -25.56
N ARG A 67 -3.37 -12.87 -26.76
CA ARG A 67 -4.48 -13.77 -27.12
C ARG A 67 -4.65 -14.98 -26.20
N PRO A 68 -3.59 -15.67 -25.73
CA PRO A 68 -3.75 -16.79 -24.79
C PRO A 68 -4.48 -16.36 -23.51
N ARG A 69 -4.14 -15.19 -22.98
CA ARG A 69 -4.72 -14.66 -21.74
C ARG A 69 -6.17 -14.22 -21.91
N VAL A 70 -6.53 -13.62 -23.06
CA VAL A 70 -7.94 -13.32 -23.39
C VAL A 70 -8.75 -14.61 -23.49
N ARG A 71 -8.23 -15.65 -24.15
CA ARG A 71 -8.90 -16.97 -24.24
C ARG A 71 -9.11 -17.60 -22.87
N GLU A 72 -8.14 -17.50 -21.97
CA GLU A 72 -8.26 -17.99 -20.60
C GLU A 72 -9.39 -17.30 -19.84
N ILE A 73 -9.48 -15.98 -19.93
CA ILE A 73 -10.56 -15.19 -19.30
C ILE A 73 -11.93 -15.62 -19.85
N LEU A 74 -12.06 -15.69 -21.18
CA LEU A 74 -13.33 -16.06 -21.84
C LEU A 74 -13.76 -17.51 -21.57
N ARG A 75 -12.81 -18.41 -21.30
CA ARG A 75 -13.09 -19.80 -20.90
C ARG A 75 -13.68 -19.92 -19.49
N GLY A 76 -13.68 -18.85 -18.70
CA GLY A 76 -14.33 -18.80 -17.39
C GLY A 76 -13.72 -19.74 -16.34
N GLN A 77 -12.49 -20.22 -16.54
CA GLN A 77 -11.87 -21.18 -15.62
C GLN A 77 -11.41 -20.55 -14.30
N SER A 78 -11.36 -19.22 -14.21
CA SER A 78 -10.98 -18.50 -13.01
C SER A 78 -11.84 -17.25 -12.78
N PHE A 79 -12.02 -16.90 -11.51
CA PHE A 79 -12.63 -15.62 -11.12
C PHE A 79 -11.54 -14.57 -10.99
N ALA A 80 -11.32 -13.80 -12.05
CA ALA A 80 -10.39 -12.68 -12.02
C ALA A 80 -10.72 -11.74 -10.85
N GLY A 81 -9.72 -11.42 -10.02
CA GLY A 81 -9.89 -10.55 -8.85
C GLY A 81 -10.52 -11.20 -7.61
N TRP A 82 -10.87 -12.48 -7.62
CA TRP A 82 -11.41 -13.18 -6.44
C TRP A 82 -10.47 -13.11 -5.23
N ASN A 83 -9.18 -13.43 -5.41
CA ASN A 83 -8.22 -13.41 -4.32
C ASN A 83 -8.06 -12.00 -3.73
N ALA A 84 -8.04 -10.98 -4.58
CA ALA A 84 -7.99 -9.57 -4.15
C ALA A 84 -9.25 -9.17 -3.37
N PHE A 85 -10.43 -9.57 -3.86
CA PHE A 85 -11.69 -9.33 -3.17
C PHE A 85 -11.72 -10.01 -1.80
N VAL A 86 -11.32 -11.28 -1.72
CA VAL A 86 -11.26 -12.03 -0.46
C VAL A 86 -10.26 -11.41 0.51
N ALA A 87 -9.08 -11.00 0.03
CA ALA A 87 -8.10 -10.29 0.85
C ALA A 87 -8.69 -9.00 1.44
N GLN A 88 -9.36 -8.19 0.61
CA GLN A 88 -9.99 -6.95 1.08
C GLN A 88 -11.15 -7.20 2.05
N MET A 89 -11.98 -8.21 1.81
CA MET A 89 -13.08 -8.58 2.72
C MET A 89 -12.56 -9.05 4.08
N ARG A 90 -11.51 -9.88 4.09
CA ARG A 90 -10.84 -10.33 5.33
C ARG A 90 -10.28 -9.16 6.11
N GLU A 91 -9.60 -8.24 5.44
CA GLU A 91 -9.05 -7.05 6.06
C GLU A 91 -10.15 -6.14 6.63
N ALA A 92 -11.25 -5.94 5.90
CA ALA A 92 -12.41 -5.22 6.40
C ALA A 92 -13.01 -5.90 7.64
N TYR A 93 -13.05 -7.24 7.68
CA TYR A 93 -13.52 -8.02 8.82
C TYR A 93 -12.59 -7.93 10.02
N ILE A 94 -11.28 -8.02 9.81
CA ILE A 94 -10.28 -7.85 10.86
C ILE A 94 -10.40 -6.45 11.44
N ASN A 95 -10.45 -5.40 10.64
CA ASN A 95 -10.59 -4.02 11.13
C ASN A 95 -11.92 -3.78 11.86
N ALA A 96 -13.03 -4.36 11.39
CA ALA A 96 -14.31 -4.30 12.11
C ALA A 96 -14.29 -5.08 13.45
N SER A 97 -13.48 -6.14 13.51
CA SER A 97 -13.36 -7.04 14.67
C SER A 97 -12.34 -6.56 15.69
N MET A 98 -11.24 -5.98 15.22
CA MET A 98 -10.06 -5.52 15.92
C MET A 98 -9.95 -4.01 15.71
N CYS A 99 -10.56 -3.21 16.59
CA CYS A 99 -10.10 -1.84 16.81
C CYS A 99 -9.24 -1.80 18.09
N PRO A 100 -7.99 -2.28 18.09
CA PRO A 100 -7.08 -2.06 19.21
C PRO A 100 -6.63 -0.60 19.17
N GLY A 101 -7.39 0.30 19.81
CA GLY A 101 -7.03 1.71 19.96
C GLY A 101 -8.20 2.67 20.11
N VAL A 102 -9.35 2.37 19.48
CA VAL A 102 -10.58 3.16 19.64
C VAL A 102 -11.63 2.25 20.25
N PRO A 103 -12.07 2.47 21.50
CA PRO A 103 -13.19 1.73 22.07
C PRO A 103 -14.35 1.74 21.09
N ARG A 104 -14.94 0.56 20.77
CA ARG A 104 -16.13 0.46 19.90
C ARG A 104 -17.24 1.46 20.28
N ALA A 105 -17.31 1.82 21.56
CA ALA A 105 -18.18 2.85 22.10
C ALA A 105 -17.92 4.27 21.56
N LEU A 106 -16.66 4.66 21.33
CA LEU A 106 -16.28 5.97 20.79
C LEU A 106 -16.58 6.09 19.30
N ALA A 107 -16.25 5.07 18.50
CA ALA A 107 -16.56 5.05 17.07
C ALA A 107 -18.08 5.02 16.78
N ARG A 108 -18.88 4.35 17.62
CA ARG A 108 -20.36 4.36 17.51
C ARG A 108 -21.01 5.65 18.01
N ARG A 109 -20.43 6.33 18.99
CA ARG A 109 -21.00 7.57 19.60
C ARG A 109 -20.57 8.86 18.90
N ARG A 110 -19.49 8.85 18.12
CA ARG A 110 -18.96 10.04 17.43
C ARG A 110 -18.65 9.73 15.96
N PRO A 111 -19.62 9.89 15.04
CA PRO A 111 -19.41 9.67 13.60
C PRO A 111 -18.39 10.66 12.96
N HIS A 112 -17.95 11.68 13.69
CA HIS A 112 -16.97 12.69 13.27
C HIS A 112 -15.60 12.56 13.97
N LEU A 113 -15.29 11.41 14.57
CA LEU A 113 -14.00 11.23 15.24
C LEU A 113 -12.87 11.32 14.20
N THR A 114 -11.96 12.27 14.39
CA THR A 114 -10.82 12.48 13.51
C THR A 114 -9.65 11.56 13.91
N PHE A 115 -8.68 11.35 13.02
CA PHE A 115 -7.57 10.43 13.24
C PHE A 115 -6.65 10.84 14.41
N ASP A 116 -6.40 12.13 14.56
CA ASP A 116 -5.71 12.74 15.70
C ASP A 116 -6.45 12.53 17.03
N GLN A 117 -7.79 12.53 17.01
CA GLN A 117 -8.61 12.21 18.18
C GLN A 117 -8.60 10.71 18.51
N ALA A 118 -8.48 9.84 17.51
CA ALA A 118 -8.32 8.40 17.70
C ALA A 118 -6.92 8.04 18.25
N HIS A 119 -5.90 8.81 17.89
CA HIS A 119 -4.51 8.58 18.25
C HIS A 119 -3.86 9.82 18.89
N PRO A 120 -4.36 10.27 20.06
CA PRO A 120 -3.86 11.49 20.69
C PRO A 120 -2.40 11.30 21.15
N PRO A 121 -1.51 12.26 20.88
CA PRO A 121 -0.14 12.19 21.35
C PRO A 121 -0.08 12.31 22.88
N ARG A 122 0.78 11.50 23.51
CA ARG A 122 0.93 11.44 24.98
C ARG A 122 2.19 12.12 25.49
N ASN A 123 3.13 12.43 24.60
CA ASN A 123 4.41 13.03 24.91
C ASN A 123 4.88 13.92 23.75
N SER A 124 5.98 14.66 23.97
CA SER A 124 6.54 15.59 23.00
C SER A 124 7.08 14.93 21.72
N VAL A 125 7.52 13.67 21.83
CA VAL A 125 7.99 12.89 20.68
C VAL A 125 6.80 12.54 19.79
N GLU A 126 5.74 12.00 20.39
CA GLU A 126 4.49 11.70 19.70
C GLU A 126 3.86 12.96 19.12
N SER A 127 3.89 14.11 19.80
CA SER A 127 3.34 15.35 19.23
C SER A 127 4.12 15.88 18.02
N GLY A 128 5.40 15.53 17.89
CA GLY A 128 6.20 15.85 16.71
C GLY A 128 5.94 14.93 15.52
N TRP A 129 5.48 13.69 15.76
CA TRP A 129 5.21 12.68 14.73
C TRP A 129 3.74 12.60 14.34
N ASN A 130 2.85 12.73 15.32
CA ASN A 130 1.41 12.53 15.19
C ASN A 130 0.79 13.75 14.52
N ALA A 131 0.74 13.70 13.20
CA ALA A 131 0.32 14.81 12.37
C ALA A 131 -0.10 14.31 11.00
N GLN A 132 -0.64 15.25 10.24
CA GLN A 132 -0.77 15.09 8.81
C GLN A 132 0.50 15.59 8.13
N TRP A 133 1.06 14.71 7.31
CA TRP A 133 2.27 14.93 6.53
C TRP A 133 1.89 15.11 5.07
N VAL A 134 2.47 16.13 4.45
CA VAL A 134 2.30 16.42 3.03
C VAL A 134 3.66 16.18 2.37
N LEU A 135 3.66 15.42 1.28
CA LEU A 135 4.88 15.24 0.49
C LEU A 135 5.21 16.55 -0.20
N ASP A 136 6.40 17.08 0.08
CA ASP A 136 6.97 18.19 -0.68
C ASP A 136 7.41 17.67 -2.05
N VAL A 137 6.60 17.95 -3.07
CA VAL A 137 6.85 17.46 -4.43
C VAL A 137 8.00 18.22 -5.09
N ASP A 138 8.26 19.46 -4.68
CA ASP A 138 9.32 20.30 -5.25
C ASP A 138 10.71 19.82 -4.79
N GLU A 139 10.79 19.30 -3.55
CA GLU A 139 12.01 18.65 -3.03
C GLU A 139 12.07 17.13 -3.36
N ALA A 140 11.00 16.53 -3.92
CA ALA A 140 10.95 15.09 -4.19
C ALA A 140 11.70 14.69 -5.48
N VAL A 141 12.83 14.00 -5.31
CA VAL A 141 13.60 13.45 -6.43
C VAL A 141 13.17 12.01 -6.73
N TRP A 142 12.49 11.81 -7.86
CA TRP A 142 12.16 10.48 -8.38
C TRP A 142 13.29 9.99 -9.27
N LYS A 143 13.95 8.90 -8.88
CA LYS A 143 14.91 8.20 -9.75
C LYS A 143 14.18 7.07 -10.46
N SER A 144 13.94 7.24 -11.76
CA SER A 144 13.50 6.14 -12.61
C SER A 144 14.66 5.16 -12.77
N ASP A 145 14.35 3.86 -12.64
CA ASP A 145 15.26 2.72 -12.76
C ASP A 145 15.73 2.45 -14.20
N GLY A 146 15.49 3.37 -15.15
CA GLY A 146 15.97 3.26 -16.53
C GLY A 146 15.39 2.10 -17.33
N SER A 147 14.51 1.27 -16.76
CA SER A 147 13.98 0.04 -17.38
C SER A 147 12.82 0.27 -18.36
N GLY A 148 12.46 1.53 -18.63
CA GLY A 148 11.47 1.90 -19.63
C GLY A 148 10.04 1.92 -19.07
N ALA A 149 9.46 3.12 -19.17
CA ALA A 149 8.05 3.42 -18.93
C ALA A 149 7.49 3.01 -17.55
N VAL A 150 7.82 3.80 -16.52
CA VAL A 150 6.88 3.97 -15.41
C VAL A 150 5.64 4.62 -16.02
N SER A 151 4.54 3.86 -16.13
CA SER A 151 3.28 4.39 -16.62
C SER A 151 2.91 5.64 -15.82
N LEU A 152 2.54 6.73 -16.51
CA LEU A 152 2.02 7.94 -15.87
C LEU A 152 0.94 7.61 -14.85
N PHE A 153 0.09 6.62 -15.14
CA PHE A 153 -0.94 6.13 -14.22
C PHE A 153 -0.36 5.54 -12.93
N THR A 154 0.75 4.82 -12.97
CA THR A 154 1.41 4.26 -11.77
C THR A 154 2.05 5.35 -10.91
N LEU A 155 2.63 6.38 -11.53
CA LEU A 155 3.14 7.56 -10.83
C LEU A 155 2.00 8.35 -10.17
N PHE A 156 0.89 8.60 -10.88
CA PHE A 156 -0.28 9.25 -10.30
C PHE A 156 -0.91 8.43 -9.17
N ASP A 157 -0.93 7.11 -9.27
CA ASP A 157 -1.45 6.25 -8.21
C ASP A 157 -0.60 6.36 -6.94
N ILE A 158 0.72 6.23 -7.09
CA ILE A 158 1.69 6.41 -5.98
C ILE A 158 1.53 7.82 -5.38
N ILE A 159 1.59 8.87 -6.21
CA ILE A 159 1.45 10.27 -5.77
C ILE A 159 0.11 10.47 -5.05
N SER A 160 -1.01 10.00 -5.60
CA SER A 160 -2.33 10.12 -4.96
C SER A 160 -2.39 9.43 -3.59
N HIS A 161 -1.59 8.37 -3.40
CA HIS A 161 -1.54 7.62 -2.16
C HIS A 161 -0.58 8.22 -1.12
N VAL A 162 0.50 8.92 -1.54
CA VAL A 162 1.54 9.44 -0.62
C VAL A 162 1.53 10.97 -0.44
N VAL A 163 0.80 11.73 -1.26
CA VAL A 163 0.79 13.21 -1.17
C VAL A 163 0.31 13.72 0.18
N ARG A 164 -0.63 13.03 0.84
CA ARG A 164 -1.17 13.45 2.14
C ARG A 164 -1.44 12.25 3.04
N VAL A 165 -0.50 12.00 3.94
CA VAL A 165 -0.51 10.86 4.86
C VAL A 165 -0.67 11.36 6.28
N GLU A 166 -1.60 10.79 7.02
CA GLU A 166 -1.68 10.97 8.46
C GLU A 166 -0.91 9.86 9.15
N VAL A 167 -0.09 10.25 10.11
CA VAL A 167 0.79 9.36 10.84
C VAL A 167 0.50 9.52 12.33
N ALA A 168 0.49 8.42 13.07
CA ALA A 168 0.46 8.44 14.51
C ALA A 168 1.36 7.34 15.08
N ILE A 169 2.38 7.72 15.84
CA ILE A 169 3.25 6.81 16.56
C ILE A 169 2.81 6.70 18.02
N ASN A 170 2.92 5.49 18.56
CA ASN A 170 2.77 5.21 19.98
C ASN A 170 4.10 4.61 20.45
N VAL A 171 4.85 5.41 21.20
CA VAL A 171 6.22 5.06 21.63
C VAL A 171 6.19 3.90 22.61
N GLN A 172 5.21 3.88 23.51
CA GLN A 172 5.08 2.86 24.55
C GLN A 172 4.66 1.50 23.95
N ALA A 173 3.68 1.50 23.05
CA ALA A 173 3.20 0.29 22.39
C ALA A 173 4.11 -0.17 21.23
N ARG A 174 5.10 0.66 20.85
CA ARG A 174 5.95 0.46 19.68
C ARG A 174 5.14 0.22 18.40
N THR A 175 4.18 1.10 18.13
CA THR A 175 3.33 1.00 16.94
C THR A 175 3.31 2.28 16.15
N LEU A 176 3.33 2.16 14.83
CA LEU A 176 3.14 3.26 13.89
C LEU A 176 1.87 3.01 13.09
N HIS A 177 0.96 3.97 13.14
CA HIS A 177 -0.25 4.01 12.34
C HIS A 177 -0.05 4.99 11.19
N ALA A 178 -0.42 4.59 9.98
CA ALA A 178 -0.32 5.43 8.80
C ALA A 178 -1.55 5.27 7.91
N ARG A 179 -2.11 6.38 7.43
CA ARG A 179 -3.20 6.35 6.45
C ARG A 179 -3.09 7.46 5.42
N SER A 180 -3.48 7.16 4.19
CA SER A 180 -3.70 8.17 3.16
C SER A 180 -5.07 8.79 3.33
N THR A 181 -5.15 10.12 3.26
CA THR A 181 -6.44 10.82 3.27
C THR A 181 -7.25 10.62 1.99
N GLN A 182 -6.60 10.15 0.91
CA GLN A 182 -7.20 9.93 -0.41
C GLN A 182 -7.41 8.45 -0.76
N GLY A 183 -7.15 7.52 0.19
CA GLY A 183 -7.22 6.08 -0.06
C GLY A 183 -8.63 5.49 -0.17
N THR A 184 -8.75 4.17 -0.08
CA THR A 184 -10.00 3.41 0.09
C THR A 184 -10.29 3.05 1.55
N ALA A 185 -9.37 3.31 2.48
CA ALA A 185 -9.58 3.15 3.93
C ALA A 185 -10.61 4.15 4.49
N GLY A 186 -11.48 3.72 5.41
CA GLY A 186 -12.34 4.62 6.17
C GLY A 186 -11.57 5.59 7.07
N ILE A 187 -12.29 6.49 7.75
CA ILE A 187 -11.70 7.60 8.53
C ILE A 187 -10.70 7.11 9.59
N LEU A 188 -10.92 5.92 10.14
CA LEU A 188 -10.08 5.32 11.19
C LEU A 188 -9.33 4.07 10.71
N ASP A 189 -9.60 3.60 9.48
CA ASP A 189 -8.92 2.43 8.95
C ASP A 189 -7.49 2.87 8.55
N CYS A 190 -6.47 2.19 9.06
CA CYS A 190 -5.08 2.61 8.86
C CYS A 190 -4.12 1.43 8.87
N MET A 191 -3.04 1.55 8.11
CA MET A 191 -1.90 0.64 8.22
C MET A 191 -1.36 0.69 9.65
N ARG A 192 -1.15 -0.48 10.25
CA ARG A 192 -0.49 -0.62 11.55
C ARG A 192 0.81 -1.38 11.40
N LEU A 193 1.90 -0.75 11.81
CA LEU A 193 3.24 -1.32 11.89
C LEU A 193 3.62 -1.55 13.35
N VAL A 194 4.21 -2.72 13.64
CA VAL A 194 4.80 -3.04 14.94
C VAL A 194 6.31 -2.81 14.85
N LEU A 195 6.86 -2.04 15.79
CA LEU A 195 8.23 -1.52 15.78
C LEU A 195 9.11 -2.19 16.86
N ASP A 196 9.00 -3.50 17.00
CA ASP A 196 9.67 -4.29 18.05
C ASP A 196 10.96 -4.99 17.59
N GLY A 197 11.35 -4.82 16.34
CA GLY A 197 12.51 -5.44 15.72
C GLY A 197 12.28 -6.89 15.27
N GLN A 198 11.04 -7.39 15.33
CA GLN A 198 10.70 -8.73 14.86
C GLN A 198 10.15 -8.70 13.42
N GLU A 199 10.20 -9.85 12.76
CA GLU A 199 9.56 -10.06 11.45
C GLU A 199 8.04 -10.04 11.60
N ARG A 200 7.39 -9.29 10.71
CA ARG A 200 5.95 -9.04 10.71
C ARG A 200 5.44 -9.02 9.26
N VAL A 201 4.16 -9.30 9.09
CA VAL A 201 3.50 -9.24 7.77
C VAL A 201 2.65 -7.98 7.70
N PHE A 202 2.63 -7.30 6.55
CA PHE A 202 1.67 -6.22 6.33
C PHE A 202 0.24 -6.77 6.32
N SER A 203 -0.69 -6.11 7.00
CA SER A 203 -2.13 -6.41 6.87
C SER A 203 -2.76 -5.58 5.75
N MET A 204 -2.55 -4.27 5.82
CA MET A 204 -3.04 -3.28 4.87
C MET A 204 -2.00 -2.18 4.64
N PHE A 205 -2.06 -1.55 3.47
CA PHE A 205 -1.23 -0.38 3.15
C PHE A 205 -1.92 0.93 3.56
N PRO A 206 -1.21 2.07 3.57
CA PRO A 206 -1.78 3.35 3.98
C PRO A 206 -2.98 3.78 3.13
N ASN A 207 -3.06 3.33 1.88
CA ASN A 207 -4.22 3.59 1.01
C ASN A 207 -5.45 2.75 1.37
N GLY A 208 -5.39 1.84 2.34
CA GLY A 208 -6.53 1.01 2.76
C GLY A 208 -6.67 -0.31 2.02
N MET A 209 -5.79 -0.58 1.07
CA MET A 209 -5.76 -1.84 0.33
C MET A 209 -5.10 -2.93 1.18
N ALA A 210 -5.70 -4.11 1.22
CA ALA A 210 -5.10 -5.27 1.85
C ALA A 210 -3.79 -5.65 1.13
N SER A 211 -2.76 -6.01 1.90
CA SER A 211 -1.44 -6.37 1.37
C SER A 211 -1.48 -7.57 0.41
N GLY A 212 -2.39 -8.51 0.68
CA GLY A 212 -2.58 -9.72 -0.13
C GLY A 212 -3.27 -9.52 -1.49
N ILE A 213 -3.58 -8.27 -1.88
CA ILE A 213 -4.20 -7.99 -3.19
C ILE A 213 -3.22 -8.16 -4.35
N ASP A 214 -1.95 -7.80 -4.15
CA ASP A 214 -0.95 -7.77 -5.22
C ASP A 214 0.09 -8.88 -5.00
N ALA A 215 -0.24 -10.11 -5.42
CA ALA A 215 0.60 -11.32 -5.54
C ALA A 215 1.76 -11.53 -4.52
N GLY A 216 1.72 -10.90 -3.35
CA GLY A 216 2.82 -10.84 -2.40
C GLY A 216 4.02 -9.95 -2.80
N ARG A 217 3.88 -8.89 -3.63
CA ARG A 217 5.02 -8.02 -3.99
C ARG A 217 5.70 -7.39 -2.78
N SER A 218 4.92 -6.88 -1.84
CA SER A 218 5.44 -6.45 -0.55
C SER A 218 5.37 -7.64 0.39
N GLY A 219 6.53 -8.20 0.67
CA GLY A 219 6.72 -9.28 1.62
C GLY A 219 6.63 -8.83 3.07
N ASP A 220 7.40 -9.48 3.91
CA ASP A 220 7.46 -9.18 5.32
C ASP A 220 8.16 -7.83 5.57
N TYR A 221 8.06 -7.36 6.81
CA TYR A 221 8.78 -6.19 7.28
C TYR A 221 9.38 -6.43 8.66
N ILE A 222 10.45 -5.71 8.93
CA ILE A 222 11.00 -5.57 10.29
C ILE A 222 10.96 -4.08 10.64
N GLY A 223 10.07 -3.73 11.56
CA GLY A 223 9.97 -2.39 12.10
C GLY A 223 10.75 -2.30 13.40
N GLU A 224 11.58 -1.28 13.57
CA GLU A 224 12.28 -1.01 14.82
C GLU A 224 12.20 0.49 15.13
N MET A 225 11.93 0.83 16.38
CA MET A 225 12.04 2.22 16.83
C MET A 225 13.14 2.39 17.86
N ARG A 226 13.90 3.48 17.73
CA ARG A 226 14.94 3.87 18.67
C ARG A 226 14.73 5.32 19.07
N VAL A 227 14.74 5.57 20.37
CA VAL A 227 14.85 6.93 20.91
C VAL A 227 16.31 7.12 21.28
N ASP A 228 16.99 8.08 20.66
CA ASP A 228 18.37 8.38 20.98
C ASP A 228 18.50 9.18 22.30
N GLN A 229 19.75 9.39 22.74
CA GLN A 229 20.04 10.12 23.98
C GLN A 229 19.59 11.60 23.94
N SER A 230 19.41 12.16 22.75
CA SER A 230 18.88 13.52 22.56
C SER A 230 17.35 13.59 22.60
N GLY A 231 16.68 12.45 22.83
CA GLY A 231 15.23 12.31 22.81
C GLY A 231 14.64 12.22 21.41
N ARG A 232 15.47 12.06 20.37
CA ARG A 232 15.03 11.97 18.98
C ARG A 232 14.61 10.55 18.66
N LEU A 233 13.41 10.42 18.11
CA LEU A 233 12.87 9.14 17.65
C LEU A 233 13.26 8.89 16.19
N VAL A 234 13.82 7.70 15.96
CA VAL A 234 14.16 7.17 14.65
C VAL A 234 13.42 5.86 14.46
N VAL A 235 12.72 5.73 13.33
CA VAL A 235 12.06 4.49 12.91
C VAL A 235 12.86 3.87 11.77
N TYR A 236 13.27 2.63 11.96
CA TYR A 236 13.86 1.79 10.93
C TYR A 236 12.77 0.85 10.40
N LEU A 237 12.56 0.87 9.10
CA LEU A 237 11.62 -0.02 8.43
C LEU A 237 12.37 -0.80 7.34
N GLN A 238 12.51 -2.09 7.56
CA GLN A 238 13.02 -3.04 6.59
C GLN A 238 11.84 -3.66 5.85
N VAL A 239 11.90 -3.71 4.52
CA VAL A 239 10.84 -4.25 3.67
C VAL A 239 11.44 -5.22 2.66
N PHE A 240 10.92 -6.44 2.65
CA PHE A 240 11.24 -7.43 1.63
C PHE A 240 10.33 -7.24 0.43
N ASN A 241 10.90 -7.04 -0.75
CA ASN A 241 10.15 -6.88 -2.00
C ASN A 241 10.41 -8.08 -2.89
N TRP A 242 9.36 -8.85 -3.17
CA TRP A 242 9.44 -10.06 -3.97
C TRP A 242 9.05 -9.75 -5.42
N SER A 243 9.85 -10.27 -6.35
CA SER A 243 9.47 -10.25 -7.75
C SER A 243 8.39 -11.29 -8.06
N ILE A 244 7.39 -10.89 -8.84
CA ILE A 244 6.38 -11.81 -9.38
C ILE A 244 6.92 -12.54 -10.62
N ARG A 245 7.88 -11.95 -11.35
CA ARG A 245 8.42 -12.54 -12.57
C ARG A 245 9.75 -13.21 -12.27
N GLU A 246 9.97 -14.41 -12.80
CA GLU A 246 11.21 -15.17 -12.65
C GLU A 246 12.44 -14.39 -13.14
N ASP A 247 12.26 -13.50 -14.12
CA ASP A 247 13.31 -12.67 -14.73
C ASP A 247 13.58 -11.35 -13.99
N SER A 248 12.78 -11.02 -12.97
CA SER A 248 12.83 -9.73 -12.27
C SER A 248 13.39 -9.88 -10.86
N PRO A 249 14.19 -8.91 -10.35
CA PRO A 249 14.85 -9.06 -9.06
C PRO A 249 13.95 -8.84 -7.85
N SER A 250 14.13 -9.69 -6.85
CA SER A 250 13.70 -9.42 -5.48
C SER A 250 14.77 -8.56 -4.79
N TYR A 251 14.35 -7.72 -3.84
CA TYR A 251 15.27 -6.85 -3.10
C TYR A 251 14.76 -6.55 -1.69
N HIS A 252 15.71 -6.26 -0.81
CA HIS A 252 15.47 -5.90 0.58
C HIS A 252 15.84 -4.44 0.77
N LEU A 253 14.87 -3.61 1.15
CA LEU A 253 15.08 -2.18 1.41
C LEU A 253 15.12 -1.94 2.92
N ARG A 254 16.07 -1.14 3.40
CA ARG A 254 16.02 -0.54 4.73
C ARG A 254 15.81 0.95 4.62
N THR A 255 14.75 1.42 5.27
CA THR A 255 14.41 2.83 5.38
C THR A 255 14.65 3.31 6.81
N ARG A 256 15.19 4.51 6.96
CA ARG A 256 15.38 5.24 8.19
C ARG A 256 14.55 6.51 8.11
N ILE A 257 13.59 6.64 9.02
CA ILE A 257 12.59 7.70 9.07
C ILE A 257 12.83 8.50 10.35
N GLU A 258 12.97 9.80 10.21
CA GLU A 258 13.25 10.71 11.33
C GLU A 258 12.38 11.96 11.27
N CYS A 259 11.80 12.34 12.40
CA CYS A 259 11.22 13.67 12.55
C CYS A 259 12.30 14.66 13.01
N TRP A 260 12.55 15.68 12.21
CA TRP A 260 13.45 16.79 12.55
C TRP A 260 12.70 17.86 13.33
N ARG A 261 13.42 18.65 14.13
CA ARG A 261 12.85 19.71 14.99
C ARG A 261 11.98 20.74 14.25
N SER A 262 12.16 20.87 12.93
CA SER A 262 11.35 21.71 12.04
C SER A 262 10.00 21.10 11.63
N ARG A 263 9.56 19.98 12.24
CA ARG A 263 8.41 19.18 11.77
C ARG A 263 8.54 18.77 10.31
N ARG A 264 9.74 18.32 9.93
CA ARG A 264 10.02 17.67 8.65
C ARG A 264 10.30 16.19 8.91
N LEU A 265 9.57 15.29 8.24
CA LEU A 265 9.92 13.88 8.18
C LEU A 265 10.97 13.70 7.08
N CYS A 266 12.16 13.28 7.47
CA CYS A 266 13.20 12.87 6.55
C CYS A 266 13.16 11.35 6.41
N ILE A 267 13.12 10.88 5.17
CA ILE A 267 13.13 9.46 4.83
C ILE A 267 14.37 9.21 3.98
N SER A 268 15.26 8.37 4.51
CA SER A 268 16.46 7.91 3.80
C SER A 268 16.44 6.40 3.72
N GLY A 269 16.95 5.79 2.65
CA GLY A 269 16.93 4.34 2.54
C GLY A 269 18.03 3.80 1.64
N ASP A 270 18.37 2.53 1.90
CA ASP A 270 19.37 1.76 1.17
C ASP A 270 18.80 0.39 0.80
N VAL A 271 19.22 -0.13 -0.35
CA VAL A 271 19.00 -1.55 -0.70
C VAL A 271 20.06 -2.39 0.02
N LEU A 272 19.63 -3.32 0.87
CA LEU A 272 20.48 -4.19 1.66
C LEU A 272 20.89 -5.46 0.91
N ALA A 273 20.02 -5.99 0.07
CA ALA A 273 20.24 -7.20 -0.71
C ALA A 273 19.37 -7.19 -1.96
N THR A 274 19.84 -7.83 -3.02
CA THR A 274 19.08 -8.00 -4.27
C THR A 274 19.50 -9.29 -4.98
N THR A 275 18.56 -9.93 -5.68
CA THR A 275 18.84 -11.10 -6.52
C THR A 275 19.41 -10.74 -7.90
N ALA A 276 19.50 -9.46 -8.27
CA ALA A 276 20.16 -9.02 -9.51
C ALA A 276 21.06 -7.79 -9.29
N PRO A 277 22.21 -7.93 -8.62
CA PRO A 277 23.12 -6.82 -8.32
C PRO A 277 23.66 -6.10 -9.58
N PHE A 278 23.67 -6.80 -10.72
CA PHE A 278 24.10 -6.25 -12.02
C PHE A 278 23.05 -5.36 -12.70
N SER A 279 21.82 -5.31 -12.19
CA SER A 279 20.75 -4.44 -12.71
C SER A 279 20.90 -2.99 -12.25
N PHE A 280 21.85 -2.72 -11.35
CA PHE A 280 22.16 -1.39 -10.84
C PHE A 280 23.35 -0.80 -11.58
N TYR A 281 23.39 0.52 -11.75
CA TYR A 281 24.56 1.17 -12.35
C TYR A 281 25.82 0.86 -11.51
N PRO A 282 27.03 0.80 -12.10
CA PRO A 282 28.26 0.43 -11.37
C PRO A 282 28.52 1.24 -10.09
N ARG A 283 28.10 2.52 -10.06
CA ARG A 283 28.16 3.41 -8.86
C ARG A 283 27.16 3.06 -7.76
N GLU A 284 26.04 2.45 -8.12
CA GLU A 284 24.99 1.99 -7.21
C GLU A 284 25.30 0.58 -6.73
N ALA A 285 25.77 -0.29 -7.64
CA ALA A 285 26.29 -1.62 -7.31
C ALA A 285 27.44 -1.56 -6.30
N SER A 286 28.33 -0.57 -6.40
CA SER A 286 29.40 -0.34 -5.41
C SER A 286 28.89 0.11 -4.03
N ARG A 287 27.63 0.51 -3.90
CA ARG A 287 26.97 0.86 -2.62
C ARG A 287 26.09 -0.27 -2.06
N LEU A 288 25.78 -1.28 -2.87
CA LEU A 288 25.10 -2.52 -2.46
C LEU A 288 26.02 -3.43 -1.65
N GLY A 289 27.34 -3.29 -1.83
CA GLY A 289 28.35 -3.95 -1.01
C GLY A 289 28.36 -3.38 0.40
N GLU A 290 27.86 -4.18 1.35
CA GLU A 290 28.01 -4.09 2.81
C GLU A 290 28.94 -2.97 3.33
N MET A 291 28.43 -1.75 3.47
CA MET A 291 28.97 -0.88 4.52
C MET A 291 28.40 -1.37 5.84
N SER A 292 29.28 -1.79 6.76
CA SER A 292 28.87 -2.15 8.10
C SER A 292 28.11 -0.97 8.74
N LEU A 293 27.13 -1.26 9.61
CA LEU A 293 26.39 -0.21 10.34
C LEU A 293 27.33 0.79 11.06
N ARG A 294 28.55 0.35 11.39
CA ARG A 294 29.62 1.16 11.99
C ARG A 294 30.21 2.15 10.98
N ASP A 295 30.44 1.74 9.74
CA ASP A 295 30.98 2.61 8.69
C ASP A 295 29.93 3.59 8.18
N LYS A 296 28.64 3.20 8.18
CA LYS A 296 27.53 4.12 7.87
C LYS A 296 27.36 5.20 8.93
N ARG A 297 27.63 4.91 10.20
CA ARG A 297 27.61 5.91 11.28
C ARG A 297 28.74 6.93 11.13
N LYS A 298 29.94 6.49 10.75
CA LYS A 298 31.10 7.38 10.50
C LYS A 298 30.96 8.30 9.28
N ALA A 299 30.06 8.00 8.35
CA ALA A 299 29.83 8.84 7.15
C ALA A 299 28.81 9.96 7.39
N VAL A 300 28.10 9.93 8.53
CA VAL A 300 27.04 10.87 8.90
C VAL A 300 27.44 11.72 10.13
N ASP A 301 28.50 11.32 10.84
CA ASP A 301 29.23 12.16 11.80
C ASP A 301 30.31 12.99 11.07
#